data_AF-A0A2X1PSK9-F1
#
_entry.id   AF-A0A2X1PSK9-F1
#
_cell.length_a   1.000
_cell.length_b   1.000
_cell.length_c   1.000
_cell.angle_alpha   90.00
_cell.angle_beta   90.00
_cell.angle_gamma   90.00
#
_symmetry.space_group_name_H-M   'P 1'
#
loop_
_entity.id
_entity.type
_entity.pdbx_description
1 polymer ?
#
loop_
_entity_poly.entity_id
_entity_poly.type
_entity_poly.pdbx_seq_one_letter_code
_entity_poly.pdbx_strand_id
1 'polypeptide(L)'
;MDYSQEAITSLIWILQTLAITSVVFSFGIFLLVRFTQWGKQFWMFAGGYLSPKRSIKPILFFLLIVAMTLLSVRISLVNSEWYKNMYTSLQEFNEHVFWQQMGLFCVIAASSVSAALVSYYLEQRFVINWIEWLNEQLVNKWMAHRAYYKTQYLSENLDNPDQRIQQDVQSYVKTTLSLSTGVIDAVTSMISYTIFVMGISRSNDSTWCRNSAYDGIFSVWLCHFHNPHRHSGSVAH
;
A
#
# COMPACT_ATOMS: atom_id res chain seq x y z
N MET A 1 27.40 9.92 -4.68
CA MET A 1 25.93 10.07 -4.74
C MET A 1 25.59 11.46 -4.24
N ASP A 2 24.92 12.29 -5.05
CA ASP A 2 24.36 13.54 -4.56
C ASP A 2 23.11 13.22 -3.73
N TYR A 3 23.28 13.15 -2.41
CA TYR A 3 22.20 12.81 -1.47
C TYR A 3 20.98 13.74 -1.58
N SER A 4 21.20 14.99 -2.01
CA SER A 4 20.12 15.96 -2.27
C SER A 4 19.22 15.56 -3.44
N GLN A 5 19.81 15.01 -4.51
CA GLN A 5 19.07 14.58 -5.69
C GLN A 5 18.26 13.30 -5.42
N GLU A 6 18.81 12.38 -4.63
CA GLU A 6 18.10 11.14 -4.24
C GLU A 6 16.91 11.39 -3.31
N ALA A 7 17.00 12.40 -2.44
CA ALA A 7 15.89 12.84 -1.63
C ALA A 7 14.76 13.40 -2.52
N ILE A 8 15.10 14.21 -3.52
CA ILE A 8 14.13 14.81 -4.46
C ILE A 8 13.46 13.73 -5.33
N THR A 9 14.23 12.79 -5.89
CA THR A 9 13.65 11.71 -6.71
C THR A 9 12.72 10.82 -5.89
N SER A 10 13.07 10.52 -4.64
CA SER A 10 12.22 9.75 -3.73
C SER A 10 10.95 10.51 -3.38
N LEU A 11 11.02 11.82 -3.16
CA LEU A 11 9.85 12.66 -2.88
C LEU A 11 8.91 12.74 -4.09
N ILE A 12 9.45 12.95 -5.29
CA ILE A 12 8.67 12.96 -6.54
C ILE A 12 7.99 11.60 -6.76
N TRP A 13 8.72 10.50 -6.53
CA TRP A 13 8.17 9.16 -6.65
C TRP A 13 7.00 8.94 -5.70
N ILE A 14 7.13 9.37 -4.44
CA ILE A 14 6.05 9.28 -3.45
C ILE A 14 4.84 10.09 -3.91
N LEU A 15 5.01 11.33 -4.38
CA LEU A 15 3.91 12.18 -4.83
C LEU A 15 3.17 11.58 -6.05
N GLN A 16 3.91 11.10 -7.05
CA GLN A 16 3.33 10.47 -8.23
C GLN A 16 2.59 9.18 -7.87
N THR A 17 3.20 8.33 -7.04
CA THR A 17 2.59 7.06 -6.61
C THR A 17 1.36 7.31 -5.74
N LEU A 18 1.37 8.34 -4.90
CA LEU A 18 0.22 8.76 -4.11
C LEU A 18 -0.94 9.22 -5.01
N ALA A 19 -0.66 10.01 -6.04
CA ALA A 19 -1.68 10.44 -6.99
C ALA A 19 -2.31 9.24 -7.73
N ILE A 20 -1.48 8.31 -8.22
CA ILE A 20 -1.94 7.11 -8.94
C ILE A 20 -2.74 6.20 -8.00
N THR A 21 -2.22 5.90 -6.81
CA THR A 21 -2.90 5.01 -5.85
C THR A 21 -4.20 5.62 -5.36
N SER A 22 -4.28 6.93 -5.14
CA SER A 22 -5.52 7.60 -4.78
C SER A 22 -6.60 7.44 -5.86
N VAL A 23 -6.23 7.59 -7.14
CA VAL A 23 -7.16 7.41 -8.27
C VAL A 23 -7.60 5.95 -8.39
N VAL A 24 -6.66 5.00 -8.36
CA VAL A 24 -6.94 3.57 -8.47
C VAL A 24 -7.81 3.08 -7.30
N PHE A 25 -7.49 3.50 -6.08
CA PHE A 25 -8.24 3.13 -4.88
C PHE A 25 -9.66 3.69 -4.91
N SER A 26 -9.83 4.95 -5.32
CA SER A 26 -11.14 5.57 -5.49
C SER A 26 -11.98 4.86 -6.56
N PHE A 27 -11.35 4.49 -7.67
CA PHE A 27 -12.00 3.73 -8.74
C PHE A 27 -12.38 2.31 -8.28
N GLY A 28 -11.51 1.63 -7.55
CA GLY A 28 -11.76 0.32 -6.96
C GLY A 28 -12.94 0.34 -5.99
N ILE A 29 -13.00 1.31 -5.08
CA ILE A 29 -14.15 1.51 -4.19
C ILE A 29 -15.42 1.74 -4.99
N PHE A 30 -15.38 2.61 -6.02
CA PHE A 30 -16.54 2.89 -6.86
C PHE A 30 -17.08 1.62 -7.54
N LEU A 31 -16.20 0.79 -8.09
CA LEU A 31 -16.59 -0.50 -8.68
C LEU A 31 -17.18 -1.44 -7.63
N LEU A 32 -16.55 -1.60 -6.47
CA LEU A 32 -17.04 -2.47 -5.40
C LEU A 32 -18.44 -2.06 -4.93
N VAL A 33 -18.67 -0.76 -4.73
CA VAL A 33 -19.99 -0.23 -4.33
C VAL A 33 -21.03 -0.43 -5.44
N ARG A 34 -20.63 -0.31 -6.71
CA ARG A 34 -21.57 -0.41 -7.84
C ARG A 34 -21.98 -1.85 -8.15
N PHE A 35 -21.06 -2.80 -8.03
CA PHE A 35 -21.25 -4.18 -8.45
C PHE A 35 -21.62 -5.12 -7.30
N THR A 36 -21.29 -4.79 -6.05
CA THR A 36 -21.51 -5.71 -4.92
C THR A 36 -22.50 -5.18 -3.88
N GLN A 37 -23.29 -6.08 -3.29
CA GLN A 37 -24.23 -5.71 -2.22
C GLN A 37 -23.51 -5.38 -0.91
N TRP A 38 -22.49 -6.14 -0.55
CA TRP A 38 -21.66 -5.91 0.63
C TRP A 38 -20.89 -4.58 0.54
N GLY A 39 -20.41 -4.19 -0.65
CA GLY A 39 -19.79 -2.87 -0.86
C GLY A 39 -20.73 -1.69 -0.58
N LYS A 40 -22.02 -1.82 -0.93
CA LYS A 40 -23.03 -0.79 -0.60
C LYS A 40 -23.27 -0.69 0.90
N GLN A 41 -23.38 -1.82 1.59
CA GLN A 41 -23.54 -1.87 3.04
C GLN A 41 -22.33 -1.26 3.74
N PHE A 42 -21.13 -1.58 3.26
CA PHE A 42 -19.89 -0.99 3.74
C PHE A 42 -19.87 0.53 3.55
N TRP A 43 -20.23 1.03 2.36
CA TRP A 43 -20.25 2.47 2.08
C TRP A 43 -21.30 3.23 2.89
N MET A 44 -22.37 2.57 3.34
CA MET A 44 -23.36 3.17 4.22
C MET A 44 -22.76 3.56 5.59
N PHE A 45 -21.82 2.77 6.11
CA PHE A 45 -21.13 3.06 7.39
C PHE A 45 -19.91 3.97 7.20
N ALA A 46 -19.06 3.69 6.21
CA ALA A 46 -17.87 4.50 5.95
C ALA A 46 -18.17 5.87 5.34
N GLY A 47 -19.17 5.96 4.47
CA GLY A 47 -19.49 7.16 3.70
C GLY A 47 -19.91 8.35 4.57
N GLY A 48 -20.47 8.11 5.76
CA GLY A 48 -20.82 9.19 6.69
C GLY A 48 -19.59 9.85 7.34
N TYR A 49 -18.52 9.09 7.62
CA TYR A 49 -17.28 9.60 8.18
C TYR A 49 -16.39 10.25 7.11
N LEU A 50 -16.31 9.63 5.94
CA LEU A 50 -15.46 10.04 4.81
C LEU A 50 -16.14 11.05 3.87
N SER A 51 -17.36 11.52 4.17
CA SER A 51 -18.07 12.47 3.31
C SER A 51 -17.39 13.85 3.31
N PRO A 52 -16.98 14.38 2.13
CA PRO A 52 -16.41 15.72 2.01
C PRO A 52 -17.36 16.83 2.46
N LYS A 53 -18.68 16.57 2.48
CA LYS A 53 -19.72 17.54 2.84
C LYS A 53 -19.67 17.95 4.33
N ARG A 54 -19.04 17.15 5.19
CA ARG A 54 -18.91 17.44 6.62
C ARG A 54 -17.55 18.05 6.96
N SER A 55 -16.47 17.43 6.50
CA SER A 55 -15.10 17.87 6.79
C SER A 55 -14.11 17.15 5.88
N ILE A 56 -13.12 17.89 5.37
CA ILE A 56 -12.00 17.33 4.59
C ILE A 56 -10.93 16.69 5.49
N LYS A 57 -10.96 16.96 6.82
CA LYS A 57 -9.94 16.48 7.75
C LYS A 57 -9.75 14.95 7.74
N PRO A 58 -10.81 14.11 7.77
CA PRO A 58 -10.63 12.65 7.74
C PRO A 58 -10.02 12.15 6.43
N ILE A 59 -10.35 12.79 5.31
CA ILE A 59 -9.80 12.44 3.98
C ILE A 59 -8.32 12.78 3.91
N LEU A 60 -7.93 13.98 4.38
CA LEU A 60 -6.53 14.40 4.42
C LEU A 60 -5.72 13.52 5.36
N PHE A 61 -6.30 13.14 6.51
CA PHE A 61 -5.64 12.24 7.46
C PHE A 61 -5.46 10.83 6.89
N PHE A 62 -6.46 10.32 6.16
CA PHE A 62 -6.32 9.04 5.44
C PHE A 62 -5.25 9.12 4.34
N LEU A 63 -5.22 10.21 3.57
CA LEU A 63 -4.20 10.43 2.56
C LEU A 63 -2.79 10.50 3.19
N LEU A 64 -2.65 11.10 4.36
CA LEU A 64 -1.40 11.10 5.12
C LEU A 64 -0.97 9.69 5.52
N ILE A 65 -1.90 8.83 5.97
CA ILE A 65 -1.60 7.43 6.27
C ILE A 65 -1.12 6.71 5.01
N VAL A 66 -1.81 6.88 3.88
CA VAL A 66 -1.38 6.31 2.59
C VAL A 66 -0.01 6.82 2.15
N ALA A 67 0.31 8.10 2.39
CA ALA A 67 1.63 8.65 2.12
C ALA A 67 2.71 7.95 2.97
N MET A 68 2.42 7.69 4.24
CA MET A 68 3.33 6.97 5.14
C MET A 68 3.53 5.52 4.72
N THR A 69 2.48 4.81 4.27
CA THR A 69 2.64 3.44 3.75
C THR A 69 3.50 3.41 2.49
N LEU A 70 3.33 4.37 1.57
CA LEU A 70 4.17 4.48 0.37
C LEU A 70 5.62 4.85 0.70
N LEU A 71 5.84 5.66 1.72
CA LEU A 71 7.17 5.97 2.24
C LEU A 71 7.86 4.71 2.78
N SER A 72 7.14 3.86 3.51
CA SER A 72 7.66 2.57 3.98
C SER A 72 8.07 1.65 2.81
N VAL A 73 7.26 1.56 1.75
CA VAL A 73 7.62 0.82 0.53
C VAL A 73 8.89 1.40 -0.10
N ARG A 74 9.01 2.73 -0.18
CA ARG A 74 10.18 3.39 -0.76
C ARG A 74 11.45 3.11 0.06
N ILE A 75 11.38 3.15 1.39
CA ILE A 75 12.51 2.77 2.26
C ILE A 75 12.90 1.32 2.03
N SER A 76 11.94 0.41 1.89
CA SER A 76 12.21 -1.01 1.59
C SER A 76 12.95 -1.19 0.25
N LEU A 77 12.61 -0.42 -0.78
CA LEU A 77 13.34 -0.43 -2.06
C LEU A 77 14.77 0.09 -1.92
N VAL A 78 14.96 1.20 -1.20
CA VAL A 78 16.29 1.76 -0.93
C VAL A 78 17.15 0.74 -0.16
N ASN A 79 16.55 0.02 0.79
CA ASN A 79 17.22 -1.06 1.50
C ASN A 79 17.63 -2.21 0.56
N SER A 80 16.78 -2.57 -0.41
CA SER A 80 17.13 -3.58 -1.43
C SER A 80 18.28 -3.13 -2.36
N GLU A 81 18.34 -1.85 -2.72
CA GLU A 81 19.47 -1.29 -3.46
C GLU A 81 20.76 -1.25 -2.61
N TRP A 82 20.63 -0.92 -1.33
CA TRP A 82 21.75 -0.97 -0.38
C TRP A 82 22.33 -2.40 -0.28
N TYR A 83 21.49 -3.44 -0.21
CA TYR A 83 21.96 -4.83 -0.23
C TYR A 83 22.83 -5.13 -1.45
N LYS A 84 22.38 -4.74 -2.65
CA LYS A 84 23.14 -4.91 -3.88
C LYS A 84 24.52 -4.24 -3.78
N ASN A 85 24.56 -2.97 -3.36
CA ASN A 85 25.81 -2.20 -3.27
C ASN A 85 26.76 -2.77 -2.22
N MET A 86 26.23 -3.23 -1.08
CA MET A 86 27.01 -3.93 -0.06
C MET A 86 27.65 -5.19 -0.61
N TYR A 87 26.90 -6.06 -1.30
CA TYR A 87 27.45 -7.27 -1.91
C TYR A 87 28.49 -6.98 -2.99
N THR A 88 28.29 -5.97 -3.84
CA THR A 88 29.30 -5.55 -4.82
C THR A 88 30.58 -5.07 -4.14
N SER A 89 30.48 -4.28 -3.05
CA SER A 89 31.66 -3.82 -2.32
C SER A 89 32.50 -4.95 -1.71
N LEU A 90 31.83 -6.03 -1.27
CA LEU A 90 32.48 -7.24 -0.75
C LEU A 90 33.15 -8.04 -1.88
N GLN A 91 32.51 -8.15 -3.04
CA GLN A 91 33.06 -8.85 -4.21
C GLN A 91 34.31 -8.15 -4.76
N GLU A 92 34.31 -6.82 -4.77
CA GLU A 92 35.44 -6.00 -5.23
C GLU A 92 36.51 -5.79 -4.15
N PHE A 93 36.31 -6.34 -2.94
CA PHE A 93 37.18 -6.14 -1.77
C PHE A 93 37.51 -4.66 -1.48
N ASN A 94 36.55 -3.77 -1.71
CA ASN A 94 36.74 -2.34 -1.55
C ASN A 94 36.38 -1.90 -0.11
N GLU A 95 37.39 -1.86 0.76
CA GLU A 95 37.24 -1.52 2.18
C GLU A 95 36.59 -0.14 2.41
N HIS A 96 36.95 0.86 1.61
CA HIS A 96 36.44 2.22 1.78
C HIS A 96 34.93 2.29 1.54
N VAL A 97 34.45 1.65 0.47
CA VAL A 97 33.02 1.62 0.14
C VAL A 97 32.25 0.81 1.18
N PHE A 98 32.82 -0.28 1.70
CA PHE A 98 32.19 -1.09 2.75
C PHE A 98 31.86 -0.27 4.01
N TRP A 99 32.81 0.49 4.54
CA TRP A 99 32.57 1.34 5.72
C TRP A 99 31.55 2.44 5.47
N GLN A 100 31.53 3.01 4.26
CA GLN A 100 30.49 3.97 3.86
C GLN A 100 29.10 3.33 3.83
N GLN A 101 28.98 2.11 3.29
CA GLN A 101 27.71 1.38 3.28
C GLN A 101 27.24 1.02 4.70
N MET A 102 28.15 0.71 5.62
CA MET A 102 27.81 0.48 7.03
C MET A 102 27.22 1.73 7.70
N GLY A 103 27.80 2.91 7.45
CA GLY A 103 27.24 4.18 7.93
C GLY A 103 25.85 4.46 7.34
N LEU A 104 25.68 4.22 6.04
CA LEU A 104 24.40 4.41 5.35
C LEU A 104 23.31 3.46 5.89
N PHE A 105 23.68 2.23 6.25
CA PHE A 105 22.77 1.27 6.87
C PHE A 105 22.14 1.80 8.16
N CYS A 106 22.94 2.41 9.04
CA CYS A 106 22.44 3.00 10.27
C CYS A 106 21.38 4.08 10.01
N VAL A 107 21.56 4.89 8.97
CA VAL A 107 20.60 5.93 8.56
C VAL A 107 19.32 5.32 7.99
N ILE A 108 19.44 4.31 7.12
CA ILE A 108 18.27 3.59 6.55
C ILE A 108 17.49 2.87 7.66
N ALA A 109 18.17 2.19 8.58
CA ALA A 109 17.54 1.50 9.70
C ALA A 109 16.82 2.49 10.63
N ALA A 110 17.46 3.60 10.99
CA ALA A 110 16.87 4.62 11.85
C ALA A 110 15.62 5.26 11.22
N SER A 111 15.69 5.58 9.92
CA SER A 111 14.54 6.13 9.18
C SER A 111 13.40 5.13 9.04
N SER A 112 13.70 3.85 8.79
CA SER A 112 12.71 2.76 8.73
C SER A 112 11.94 2.60 10.05
N VAL A 113 12.65 2.51 11.17
CA VAL A 113 12.03 2.39 12.51
C VAL A 113 11.20 3.62 12.84
N SER A 114 11.71 4.82 12.54
CA SER A 114 11.00 6.08 12.78
C SER A 114 9.70 6.15 11.95
N ALA A 115 9.76 5.80 10.67
CA ALA A 115 8.60 5.76 9.79
C ALA A 115 7.54 4.74 10.28
N ALA A 116 7.98 3.56 10.73
CA ALA A 116 7.08 2.55 11.28
C ALA A 116 6.35 3.05 12.55
N LEU A 117 7.08 3.68 13.48
CA LEU A 117 6.49 4.25 14.71
C LEU A 117 5.48 5.36 14.42
N VAL A 118 5.82 6.28 13.51
CA VAL A 118 4.93 7.37 13.10
C VAL A 118 3.68 6.81 12.41
N SER A 119 3.85 5.86 11.49
CA SER A 119 2.73 5.21 10.80
C SER A 119 1.79 4.53 11.79
N TYR A 120 2.33 3.74 12.71
CA TYR A 120 1.56 3.09 13.78
C TYR A 120 0.77 4.10 14.60
N TYR A 121 1.41 5.19 15.05
CA TYR A 121 0.74 6.23 15.83
C TYR A 121 -0.41 6.89 15.06
N LEU A 122 -0.18 7.25 13.79
CA LEU A 122 -1.19 7.89 12.94
C LEU A 122 -2.38 6.95 12.70
N GLU A 123 -2.13 5.68 12.37
CA GLU A 123 -3.18 4.68 12.19
C GLU A 123 -4.02 4.51 13.46
N GLN A 124 -3.39 4.35 14.62
CA GLN A 124 -4.11 4.25 15.91
C GLN A 124 -4.96 5.48 16.17
N ARG A 125 -4.42 6.69 15.92
CA ARG A 125 -5.16 7.94 16.12
C ARG A 125 -6.38 8.03 15.20
N PHE A 126 -6.24 7.62 13.94
CA PHE A 126 -7.35 7.58 13.00
C PHE A 126 -8.43 6.58 13.43
N VAL A 127 -8.03 5.37 13.82
CA VAL A 127 -8.94 4.31 14.28
C VAL A 127 -9.76 4.80 15.47
N ILE A 128 -9.13 5.42 16.48
CA ILE A 128 -9.83 5.92 17.66
C ILE A 128 -10.86 6.99 17.28
N ASN A 129 -10.44 8.01 16.50
CA ASN A 129 -11.34 9.10 16.08
C ASN A 129 -12.53 8.58 15.24
N TRP A 130 -12.32 7.54 14.44
CA TRP A 130 -13.37 6.96 13.61
C TRP A 130 -14.34 6.12 14.46
N ILE A 131 -13.82 5.32 15.39
CA ILE A 131 -14.66 4.54 16.33
C ILE A 131 -15.52 5.47 17.19
N GLU A 132 -14.94 6.53 17.75
CA GLU A 132 -15.65 7.52 18.56
C GLU A 132 -16.84 8.10 17.78
N TRP A 133 -16.59 8.54 16.54
CA TRP A 133 -17.64 9.08 15.70
C TRP A 133 -18.73 8.06 15.32
N LEU A 134 -18.34 6.84 14.94
CA LEU A 134 -19.30 5.80 14.57
C LEU A 134 -20.17 5.38 15.76
N ASN A 135 -19.56 5.25 16.94
CA ASN A 135 -20.28 4.94 18.17
C ASN A 135 -21.30 6.02 18.50
N GLU A 136 -20.93 7.31 18.46
CA GLU A 136 -21.88 8.40 18.67
C GLU A 136 -23.06 8.33 17.70
N GLN A 137 -22.81 8.09 16.41
CA GLN A 137 -23.88 8.01 15.42
C GLN A 137 -24.81 6.82 15.63
N LEU A 138 -24.25 5.64 15.94
CA LEU A 138 -25.02 4.42 16.16
C LEU A 138 -25.84 4.49 17.44
N VAL A 139 -25.24 4.96 18.54
CA VAL A 139 -25.92 5.15 19.82
C VAL A 139 -27.04 6.19 19.69
N ASN A 140 -26.79 7.32 19.02
CA ASN A 140 -27.83 8.33 18.79
C ASN A 140 -29.00 7.77 17.96
N LYS A 141 -28.72 6.98 16.92
CA LYS A 141 -29.77 6.31 16.14
C LYS A 141 -30.54 5.27 16.94
N TRP A 142 -29.88 4.54 17.83
CA TRP A 142 -30.50 3.53 18.69
C TRP A 142 -31.39 4.14 19.78
N MET A 143 -30.97 5.26 20.35
CA MET A 143 -31.76 6.02 21.33
C MET A 143 -32.91 6.80 20.70
N ALA A 144 -32.80 7.16 19.42
CA ALA A 144 -33.83 7.90 18.71
C ALA A 144 -35.12 7.08 18.52
N HIS A 145 -36.27 7.76 18.54
CA HIS A 145 -37.59 7.19 18.20
C HIS A 145 -38.03 5.94 18.99
N ARG A 146 -37.48 5.75 20.20
CA ARG A 146 -37.68 4.55 21.03
C ARG A 146 -37.33 3.27 20.26
N ALA A 147 -36.33 3.33 19.38
CA ALA A 147 -35.92 2.21 18.56
C ALA A 147 -35.53 1.00 19.43
N TYR A 148 -34.86 1.23 20.56
CA TYR A 148 -34.55 0.20 21.57
C TYR A 148 -35.76 -0.63 22.03
N TYR A 149 -36.94 -0.02 22.20
CA TYR A 149 -38.17 -0.76 22.53
C TYR A 149 -38.75 -1.47 21.31
N LYS A 150 -38.75 -0.82 20.14
CA LYS A 150 -39.33 -1.38 18.91
C LYS A 150 -38.59 -2.61 18.42
N THR A 151 -37.27 -2.65 18.58
CA THR A 151 -36.43 -3.79 18.18
C THR A 151 -36.72 -5.06 18.99
N GLN A 152 -37.25 -4.93 20.20
CA GLN A 152 -37.61 -6.09 21.04
C GLN A 152 -38.91 -6.78 20.57
N TYR A 153 -39.74 -6.10 19.78
CA TYR A 153 -40.99 -6.64 19.23
C TYR A 153 -40.84 -7.18 17.79
N LEU A 154 -39.65 -7.06 17.18
CA LEU A 154 -39.36 -7.72 15.91
C LEU A 154 -39.07 -9.20 16.17
N SER A 155 -39.50 -10.06 15.23
CA SER A 155 -39.31 -11.51 15.28
C SER A 155 -37.84 -11.96 15.33
N GLU A 156 -36.92 -11.06 14.98
CA GLU A 156 -35.47 -11.26 15.06
C GLU A 156 -34.96 -10.52 16.30
N ASN A 157 -34.94 -11.22 17.44
CA ASN A 157 -34.46 -10.65 18.70
C ASN A 157 -32.93 -10.42 18.62
N LEU A 158 -32.52 -9.16 18.72
CA LEU A 158 -31.11 -8.77 18.74
C LEU A 158 -30.54 -8.93 20.14
N ASP A 159 -29.89 -10.06 20.41
CA ASP A 159 -29.17 -10.28 21.68
C ASP A 159 -27.95 -9.34 21.80
N ASN A 160 -27.85 -8.66 22.94
CA ASN A 160 -26.77 -7.76 23.36
C ASN A 160 -26.38 -6.70 22.30
N PRO A 161 -27.31 -5.79 21.93
CA PRO A 161 -27.09 -4.80 20.88
C PRO A 161 -25.98 -3.81 21.24
N ASP A 162 -25.77 -3.53 22.51
CA ASP A 162 -24.68 -2.72 23.05
C ASP A 162 -23.31 -3.36 22.80
N GLN A 163 -23.19 -4.66 23.10
CA GLN A 163 -21.97 -5.42 22.85
C GLN A 163 -21.67 -5.47 21.35
N ARG A 164 -22.69 -5.73 20.51
CA ARG A 164 -22.53 -5.75 19.05
C ARG A 164 -22.10 -4.39 18.52
N ILE A 165 -22.73 -3.29 18.92
CA ILE A 165 -22.32 -1.94 18.51
C ILE A 165 -20.85 -1.70 18.89
N GLN A 166 -20.42 -2.05 20.10
CA GLN A 166 -19.06 -1.80 20.54
C GLN A 166 -18.01 -2.70 19.83
N GLN A 167 -18.27 -4.00 19.72
CA GLN A 167 -17.30 -4.97 19.17
C GLN A 167 -17.24 -4.90 17.64
N ASP A 168 -18.39 -4.81 16.98
CA ASP A 168 -18.47 -4.81 15.52
C ASP A 168 -17.92 -3.50 14.94
N VAL A 169 -18.17 -2.35 15.56
CA VAL A 169 -17.59 -1.06 15.12
C VAL A 169 -16.07 -1.08 15.22
N GLN A 170 -15.52 -1.60 16.32
CA GLN A 170 -14.07 -1.69 16.49
C GLN A 170 -13.45 -2.61 15.43
N SER A 171 -14.02 -3.79 15.23
CA SER A 171 -13.57 -4.75 14.23
C SER A 171 -13.67 -4.16 12.82
N TYR A 172 -14.82 -3.56 12.49
CA TYR A 172 -15.09 -2.92 11.22
C TYR A 172 -14.04 -1.86 10.86
N VAL A 173 -13.78 -0.90 11.77
CA VAL A 173 -12.83 0.20 11.51
C VAL A 173 -11.40 -0.34 11.37
N LYS A 174 -10.96 -1.22 12.28
CA LYS A 174 -9.61 -1.79 12.26
C LYS A 174 -9.35 -2.60 10.99
N THR A 175 -10.26 -3.51 10.65
CA THR A 175 -10.14 -4.34 9.46
C THR A 175 -10.23 -3.51 8.19
N THR A 176 -11.11 -2.51 8.14
CA THR A 176 -11.22 -1.58 7.01
C THR A 176 -9.90 -0.87 6.74
N LEU A 177 -9.31 -0.27 7.77
CA LEU A 177 -8.06 0.47 7.62
C LEU A 177 -6.92 -0.47 7.21
N SER A 178 -6.76 -1.59 7.91
CA SER A 178 -5.71 -2.58 7.64
C SER A 178 -5.81 -3.19 6.24
N LEU A 179 -7.03 -3.49 5.76
CA LEU A 179 -7.22 -3.99 4.41
C LEU A 179 -6.85 -2.92 3.37
N SER A 180 -7.25 -1.67 3.62
CA SER A 180 -6.97 -0.56 2.71
C SER A 180 -5.47 -0.31 2.58
N THR A 181 -4.76 -0.17 3.70
CA THR A 181 -3.31 0.05 3.71
C THR A 181 -2.55 -1.18 3.22
N GLY A 182 -2.98 -2.38 3.60
CA GLY A 182 -2.36 -3.65 3.18
C GLY A 182 -2.47 -3.90 1.67
N VAL A 183 -3.60 -3.59 1.04
CA VAL A 183 -3.75 -3.72 -0.42
C VAL A 183 -2.83 -2.72 -1.14
N ILE A 184 -2.77 -1.47 -0.66
CA ILE A 184 -1.88 -0.44 -1.25
C ILE A 184 -0.42 -0.87 -1.14
N ASP A 185 0.00 -1.35 0.04
CA ASP A 185 1.35 -1.84 0.28
C ASP A 185 1.69 -3.03 -0.62
N ALA A 186 0.83 -4.05 -0.68
CA ALA A 186 1.06 -5.25 -1.48
C ALA A 186 1.13 -4.96 -2.98
N VAL A 187 0.21 -4.15 -3.52
CA VAL A 187 0.21 -3.82 -4.96
C VAL A 187 1.42 -2.97 -5.32
N THR A 188 1.73 -1.96 -4.50
CA THR A 188 2.85 -1.05 -4.77
C THR A 188 4.19 -1.78 -4.67
N SER A 189 4.38 -2.61 -3.63
CA SER A 189 5.59 -3.40 -3.46
C SER A 189 5.76 -4.40 -4.62
N MET A 190 4.71 -5.12 -5.00
CA MET A 190 4.74 -6.08 -6.11
C MET A 190 5.23 -5.41 -7.41
N ILE A 191 4.66 -4.26 -7.78
CA ILE A 191 5.05 -3.53 -8.99
C ILE A 191 6.49 -3.03 -8.86
N SER A 192 6.84 -2.44 -7.72
CA SER A 192 8.15 -1.84 -7.50
C SER A 192 9.28 -2.85 -7.54
N TYR A 193 9.11 -4.00 -6.88
CA TYR A 193 10.09 -5.09 -6.90
C TYR A 193 10.23 -5.71 -8.29
N THR A 194 9.11 -5.83 -9.02
CA THR A 194 9.13 -6.28 -10.41
C THR A 194 10.02 -5.38 -11.28
N ILE A 195 9.82 -4.05 -11.18
CA ILE A 195 10.62 -3.06 -11.91
C ILE A 195 12.09 -3.10 -11.47
N PHE A 196 12.36 -3.22 -10.16
CA PHE A 196 13.71 -3.33 -9.63
C PHE A 196 14.47 -4.52 -10.23
N VAL A 197 13.85 -5.70 -10.27
CA VAL A 197 14.44 -6.91 -10.85
C VAL A 197 14.67 -6.76 -12.36
N MET A 198 13.73 -6.16 -13.10
CA MET A 198 13.94 -5.86 -14.52
C MET A 198 15.10 -4.89 -14.73
N GLY A 199 15.27 -3.92 -13.83
CA GLY A 199 16.37 -2.95 -13.86
C GLY A 199 17.75 -3.61 -13.78
N ILE A 200 17.93 -4.57 -12.88
CA ILE A 200 19.19 -5.32 -12.75
C ILE A 200 19.40 -6.33 -13.89
N SER A 201 18.33 -6.88 -14.47
CA SER A 201 18.43 -7.81 -15.61
C SER A 201 18.89 -7.08 -16.87
N ARG A 202 18.37 -5.87 -17.12
CA ARG A 202 18.71 -5.07 -18.30
C ARG A 202 20.18 -4.66 -18.37
N SER A 203 20.87 -4.51 -17.24
CA SER A 203 22.32 -4.24 -17.27
C SER A 203 23.15 -5.45 -17.71
N ASN A 204 22.59 -6.67 -17.65
CA ASN A 204 23.30 -7.92 -17.94
C ASN A 204 22.89 -8.52 -19.32
N ASP A 205 22.18 -7.76 -20.15
CA ASP A 205 21.37 -8.28 -21.27
C ASP A 205 22.16 -8.61 -22.56
N SER A 206 23.46 -8.34 -22.64
CA SER A 206 24.27 -8.81 -23.78
C SER A 206 24.45 -10.34 -23.80
N THR A 207 24.24 -11.02 -22.68
CA THR A 207 24.43 -12.48 -22.50
C THR A 207 23.14 -13.23 -22.12
N TRP A 208 22.15 -12.57 -21.51
CA TRP A 208 20.94 -13.20 -20.95
C TRP A 208 19.94 -13.72 -22.00
N CYS A 209 19.67 -12.94 -23.06
CA CYS A 209 18.77 -13.35 -24.15
C CYS A 209 19.21 -14.64 -24.89
N ARG A 210 20.44 -15.12 -24.70
CA ARG A 210 20.97 -16.32 -25.37
C ARG A 210 20.66 -17.62 -24.61
N ASN A 211 20.53 -17.58 -23.29
CA ASN A 211 20.31 -18.78 -22.45
C ASN A 211 18.86 -18.93 -21.93
N SER A 212 18.04 -17.88 -21.99
CA SER A 212 16.67 -17.88 -21.40
C SER A 212 15.61 -18.58 -22.26
N ALA A 213 15.97 -19.20 -23.40
CA ALA A 213 15.05 -19.94 -24.26
C ALA A 213 14.48 -21.22 -23.61
N TYR A 214 14.94 -21.59 -22.41
CA TYR A 214 14.57 -22.82 -21.72
C TYR A 214 13.79 -22.61 -20.41
N ASP A 215 13.64 -21.37 -19.92
CA ASP A 215 13.10 -21.08 -18.57
C ASP A 215 11.78 -20.29 -18.60
N GLY A 216 10.68 -21.00 -18.84
CA GLY A 216 9.34 -20.59 -18.43
C GLY A 216 8.65 -19.45 -19.21
N ILE A 217 7.32 -19.45 -19.14
CA ILE A 217 6.43 -18.56 -19.91
C ILE A 217 6.63 -17.08 -19.56
N PHE A 218 7.00 -16.76 -18.31
CA PHE A 218 7.23 -15.38 -17.88
C PHE A 218 8.49 -14.76 -18.51
N SER A 219 9.58 -15.52 -18.62
CA SER A 219 10.84 -15.08 -19.24
C SER A 219 10.73 -14.93 -20.76
N VAL A 220 9.96 -15.83 -21.41
CA VAL A 220 9.66 -15.75 -22.84
C VAL A 220 8.80 -14.53 -23.17
N TRP A 221 7.78 -14.23 -22.34
CA TRP A 221 6.93 -13.05 -22.53
C TRP A 221 7.72 -11.74 -22.37
N LEU A 222 8.66 -11.70 -21.43
CA LEU A 222 9.58 -10.58 -21.20
C LEU A 222 10.55 -10.32 -22.37
N CYS A 223 11.11 -11.36 -22.98
CA CYS A 223 11.95 -11.22 -24.18
C CYS A 223 11.12 -10.73 -25.39
N HIS A 224 9.89 -11.23 -25.55
CA HIS A 224 9.04 -10.92 -26.70
C HIS A 224 8.53 -9.46 -26.68
N PHE A 225 8.26 -8.89 -25.50
CA PHE A 225 7.85 -7.49 -25.35
C PHE A 225 8.97 -6.49 -25.66
N HIS A 226 10.23 -6.89 -25.50
CA HIS A 226 11.38 -5.98 -25.67
C HIS A 226 12.02 -6.03 -27.06
N ASN A 227 11.79 -7.07 -27.85
CA ASN A 227 12.34 -7.19 -29.21
C ASN A 227 11.31 -7.71 -30.22
N PRO A 228 10.35 -6.87 -30.67
CA PRO A 228 9.32 -7.28 -31.61
C PRO A 228 9.85 -7.64 -33.01
N HIS A 229 11.12 -7.36 -33.32
CA HIS A 229 11.69 -7.52 -34.67
C HIS A 229 12.56 -8.75 -34.90
N ARG A 230 12.59 -9.73 -33.98
CA ARG A 230 13.37 -10.97 -34.18
C ARG A 230 12.59 -12.18 -34.72
N HIS A 231 11.40 -11.96 -35.29
CA HIS A 231 10.70 -12.98 -36.08
C HIS A 231 10.74 -12.68 -37.58
N SER A 232 11.93 -12.65 -38.16
CA SER A 232 12.12 -12.83 -39.61
C SER A 232 13.59 -13.08 -39.90
N GLY A 233 14.02 -14.32 -39.84
CA GLY A 233 15.36 -14.67 -40.30
C GLY A 233 15.96 -15.89 -39.61
N SER A 234 15.34 -17.06 -39.78
CA SER A 234 16.10 -18.31 -39.94
C SER A 234 15.15 -19.41 -40.45
N VAL A 235 14.81 -19.30 -41.73
CA VAL A 235 14.56 -20.47 -42.57
C VAL A 235 15.49 -20.30 -43.76
N ALA A 236 16.66 -20.92 -43.70
CA ALA A 236 17.44 -21.32 -44.87
C ALA A 236 18.59 -22.21 -44.37
N HIS A 237 18.50 -23.48 -44.76
CA HIS A 237 19.55 -24.45 -45.10
C HIS A 237 20.91 -24.39 -44.39
#